data_AF-A0A2S6ACR9-F1
#
_entry.id   AF-A0A2S6ACR9-F1
#
_cell.length_a   1.000
_cell.length_b   1.000
_cell.length_c   1.000
_cell.angle_alpha   90.00
_cell.angle_beta   90.00
_cell.angle_gamma   90.00
#
_symmetry.space_group_name_H-M   'P 1'
#
loop_
_entity.id
_entity.type
_entity.pdbx_description
1 polymer ?
#
loop_
_entity_poly.entity_id
_entity_poly.type
_entity_poly.pdbx_seq_one_letter_code
_entity_poly.pdbx_strand_id
1 'polypeptide(L)'
;MPDHKITIIDAEPYRVTDLAAEGLAMIDAAEWAADDRLRAHPWGLQQDCECGCGSSSAVTARLNPNAAQVADLAAWATNNLPALLAEIGALRNDLAAKNSDFEAACARLGDAENDRARLRRMVDHQRGRAADFKAALGREPDRAGKLAEIRVLATEWAEQATDYDEDTEQQIADGRAILAIVDRDATREN
;
A
#
# COMPACT_ATOMS: atom_id res chain seq x y z
N MET A 1 -2.53 30.40 57.71
CA MET A 1 -1.72 31.23 56.82
C MET A 1 -0.55 30.37 56.38
N PRO A 2 -0.40 30.06 55.08
CA PRO A 2 0.76 29.30 54.63
C PRO A 2 2.03 30.15 54.81
N ASP A 3 3.06 29.54 55.37
CA ASP A 3 4.39 30.13 55.55
C ASP A 3 5.04 30.33 54.18
N HIS A 4 5.00 31.55 53.66
CA HIS A 4 5.71 31.90 52.44
C HIS A 4 7.20 32.06 52.75
N LYS A 5 7.97 31.01 52.48
CA LYS A 5 9.43 31.05 52.63
C LYS A 5 10.05 31.73 51.40
N ILE A 6 10.07 33.05 51.40
CA ILE A 6 10.77 33.84 50.38
C ILE A 6 12.27 33.85 50.72
N THR A 7 13.06 33.07 49.99
CA THR A 7 14.51 33.11 50.11
C THR A 7 15.04 34.25 49.23
N ILE A 8 15.33 35.39 49.83
CA ILE A 8 15.99 36.53 49.16
C ILE A 8 17.50 36.30 49.27
N ILE A 9 18.17 36.06 48.15
CA ILE A 9 19.63 35.98 48.09
C ILE A 9 20.14 37.40 47.78
N ASP A 10 20.65 38.11 48.80
CA ASP A 10 21.36 39.38 48.60
C ASP A 10 22.73 39.08 47.98
N ALA A 11 22.83 39.22 46.67
CA ALA A 11 24.10 39.17 45.95
C ALA A 11 24.71 40.57 45.88
N GLU A 12 25.97 40.71 46.32
CA GLU A 12 26.87 41.83 46.02
C GLU A 12 26.93 42.11 44.49
N PRO A 13 27.50 43.22 43.99
CA PRO A 13 27.50 43.52 42.56
C PRO A 13 28.34 42.50 41.75
N TYR A 14 27.72 41.36 41.44
CA TYR A 14 28.28 40.26 40.66
C TYR A 14 28.19 40.57 39.17
N ARG A 15 29.18 40.08 38.43
CA ARG A 15 29.23 40.19 36.97
C ARG A 15 28.07 39.38 36.39
N VAL A 16 27.40 39.93 35.37
CA VAL A 16 26.22 39.36 34.70
C VAL A 16 26.40 37.89 34.24
N THR A 17 27.64 37.46 34.02
CA THR A 17 27.99 36.08 33.65
C THR A 17 27.75 35.07 34.77
N ASP A 18 27.90 35.47 36.03
CA ASP A 18 27.79 34.58 37.19
C ASP A 18 26.32 34.32 37.53
N LEU A 19 25.47 35.33 37.34
CA LEU A 19 24.01 35.22 37.50
C LEU A 19 23.34 34.29 36.49
N ALA A 20 23.82 34.27 35.24
CA ALA A 20 23.30 33.35 34.24
C ALA A 20 23.67 31.90 34.55
N ALA A 21 24.89 31.66 35.05
CA ALA A 21 25.37 30.34 35.43
C ALA A 21 24.68 29.83 36.71
N GLU A 22 24.50 30.69 37.72
CA GLU A 22 23.75 30.35 38.94
C GLU A 22 22.27 30.13 38.65
N GLY A 23 21.66 30.96 37.79
CA GLY A 23 20.29 30.75 37.33
C GLY A 23 20.10 29.41 36.61
N LEU A 24 21.05 29.03 35.76
CA LEU A 24 21.04 27.73 35.07
C LEU A 24 21.21 26.57 36.06
N ALA A 25 22.13 26.69 37.02
CA ALA A 25 22.36 25.67 38.05
C ALA A 25 21.15 25.50 38.99
N MET A 26 20.42 26.57 39.29
CA MET A 26 19.18 26.51 40.07
C MET A 26 18.03 25.89 39.28
N ILE A 27 17.95 26.16 37.97
CA ILE A 27 16.99 25.49 37.07
C ILE A 27 17.33 24.00 36.99
N ASP A 28 18.59 23.61 36.85
CA ASP A 28 19.01 22.20 36.78
C ASP A 28 18.83 21.46 38.13
N ALA A 29 18.94 22.17 39.26
CA ALA A 29 18.75 21.60 40.60
C ALA A 29 17.28 21.54 41.06
N ALA A 30 16.38 22.26 40.39
CA ALA A 30 14.95 22.17 40.67
C ALA A 30 14.42 20.84 40.10
N GLU A 31 13.80 20.01 40.95
CA GLU A 31 13.06 18.82 40.50
C GLU A 31 11.76 19.28 39.83
N TRP A 32 11.81 19.54 38.53
CA TRP A 32 10.65 19.96 37.73
C TRP A 32 9.62 18.83 37.63
N ALA A 33 8.43 19.04 38.17
CA ALA A 33 7.28 18.22 37.83
C ALA A 33 6.75 18.62 36.44
N ALA A 34 6.13 17.69 35.73
CA ALA A 34 5.57 17.93 34.38
C ALA A 34 4.52 19.06 34.34
N ASP A 35 3.93 19.38 35.49
CA ASP A 35 2.88 20.39 35.67
C ASP A 35 3.43 21.73 36.21
N ASP A 36 4.74 21.84 36.48
CA ASP A 36 5.33 23.07 36.99
C ASP A 36 5.34 24.17 35.92
N ARG A 37 4.94 25.38 36.33
CA ARG A 37 4.91 26.56 35.46
C ARG A 37 5.84 27.64 35.99
N LEU A 38 6.68 28.16 35.09
CA LEU A 38 7.40 29.41 35.33
C LEU A 38 6.52 30.60 34.96
N ARG A 39 6.51 31.60 35.82
CA ARG A 39 5.98 32.93 35.55
C ARG A 39 7.11 33.96 35.59
N ALA A 40 7.03 34.91 34.68
CA ALA A 40 7.90 36.05 34.71
C ALA A 40 7.39 37.08 35.73
N HIS A 41 8.32 37.62 36.50
CA HIS A 41 8.09 38.71 37.43
C HIS A 41 8.96 39.91 37.00
N PRO A 42 8.55 41.17 37.28
CA PRO A 42 9.34 42.37 36.98
C PRO A 42 10.81 42.37 37.46
N TRP A 43 11.20 41.43 38.34
CA TRP A 43 12.53 41.34 38.95
C TRP A 43 13.19 39.96 38.76
N GLY A 44 12.61 39.04 37.97
CA GLY A 44 13.15 37.69 37.78
C GLY A 44 12.12 36.61 37.47
N LEU A 45 12.44 35.34 37.77
CA LEU A 45 11.58 34.17 37.52
C LEU A 45 10.91 33.69 38.81
N GLN A 46 9.63 33.39 38.75
CA GLN A 46 8.87 32.76 39.84
C GLN A 46 8.36 31.39 39.39
N GLN A 47 8.68 30.36 40.17
CA GLN A 47 8.09 29.04 40.05
C GLN A 47 6.86 28.97 40.94
N ASP A 48 5.71 28.61 40.38
CA ASP A 48 4.49 28.32 41.13
C ASP A 48 4.27 26.79 41.11
N CYS A 49 4.25 26.14 42.29
CA CYS A 49 3.85 24.73 42.37
C CYS A 49 2.33 24.63 42.25
N GLU A 50 1.82 23.97 41.20
CA GLU A 50 0.37 23.72 41.04
C GLU A 50 -0.15 22.60 41.95
N CYS A 51 0.73 21.96 42.73
CA CYS A 51 0.43 20.92 43.70
C CYS A 51 -0.42 21.37 44.91
N GLY A 52 -0.87 22.63 44.97
CA GLY A 52 -1.72 23.18 46.04
C GLY A 52 -1.02 23.42 47.37
N CYS A 53 0.30 23.23 47.45
CA CYS A 53 1.07 23.37 48.69
C CYS A 53 1.40 24.82 49.07
N GLY A 54 1.12 25.78 48.18
CA GLY A 54 1.37 27.22 48.42
C GLY A 54 2.84 27.63 48.38
N SER A 55 3.74 26.76 47.94
CA SER A 55 5.17 27.05 47.81
C SER A 55 5.45 27.73 46.48
N SER A 56 6.05 28.92 46.53
CA SER A 56 6.54 29.65 45.35
C SER A 56 8.00 30.04 45.59
N SER A 57 8.89 29.66 44.67
CA SER A 57 10.31 30.04 44.71
C SER A 57 10.55 31.11 43.65
N ALA A 58 11.07 32.28 44.05
CA ALA A 58 11.38 33.36 43.13
C ALA A 58 12.90 33.59 43.07
N VAL A 59 13.48 33.48 41.88
CA VAL A 59 14.87 33.88 41.59
C VAL A 59 14.82 35.32 41.12
N THR A 60 15.14 36.26 42.02
CA THR A 60 15.18 37.70 41.70
C THR A 60 16.61 38.19 41.57
N ALA A 61 16.97 38.74 40.40
CA ALA A 61 18.22 39.44 40.19
C ALA A 61 18.00 40.95 40.38
N ARG A 62 18.43 41.51 41.50
CA ARG A 62 18.08 42.88 41.92
C ARG A 62 18.57 44.02 41.01
N LEU A 63 19.34 43.77 39.95
CA LEU A 63 20.00 44.84 39.16
C LEU A 63 20.15 44.54 37.65
N ASN A 64 19.18 43.90 36.99
CA ASN A 64 19.21 43.76 35.52
C ASN A 64 17.98 44.44 34.88
N PRO A 65 18.14 45.54 34.10
CA PRO A 65 17.02 46.25 33.46
C PRO A 65 16.26 45.38 32.44
N ASN A 66 16.85 44.27 32.01
CA ASN A 66 16.22 43.31 31.11
C ASN A 66 15.72 42.04 31.84
N ALA A 67 15.76 42.01 33.19
CA ALA A 67 15.37 40.84 33.99
C ALA A 67 13.95 40.35 33.67
N ALA A 68 13.01 41.28 33.52
CA ALA A 68 11.62 40.95 33.17
C ALA A 68 11.51 40.30 31.79
N GLN A 69 12.19 40.86 30.77
CA GLN A 69 12.16 40.35 29.40
C GLN A 69 12.83 38.97 29.27
N VAL A 70 13.94 38.76 30.00
CA VAL A 70 14.62 37.46 30.08
C VAL A 70 13.76 36.44 30.81
N ALA A 71 13.07 36.85 31.88
CA ALA A 71 12.14 35.99 32.60
C ALA A 71 10.91 35.64 31.75
N ASP A 72 10.36 36.57 30.98
CA ASP A 72 9.26 36.33 30.02
C ASP A 72 9.67 35.29 28.98
N LEU A 73 10.85 35.47 28.39
CA LEU A 73 11.37 34.55 27.38
C LEU A 73 11.66 33.16 27.97
N ALA A 74 12.26 33.09 29.16
CA ALA A 74 12.57 31.84 29.83
C ALA A 74 11.28 31.10 30.24
N ALA A 75 10.29 31.81 30.80
CA ALA A 75 8.99 31.24 31.13
C ALA A 75 8.29 30.69 29.89
N TRP A 76 8.26 31.46 28.80
CA TRP A 76 7.68 31.01 27.55
C TRP A 76 8.40 29.77 26.99
N ALA A 77 9.74 29.79 26.95
CA ALA A 77 10.55 28.70 26.44
C ALA A 77 10.33 27.41 27.24
N THR A 78 10.40 27.46 28.57
CA THR A 78 10.19 26.31 29.44
C THR A 78 8.77 25.74 29.31
N ASN A 79 7.75 26.62 29.21
CA ASN A 79 6.36 26.19 29.16
C ASN A 79 5.93 25.61 27.80
N ASN A 80 6.58 25.99 26.70
CA ASN A 80 6.12 25.67 25.34
C ASN A 80 7.07 24.74 24.57
N LEU A 81 8.39 24.85 24.75
CA LEU A 81 9.33 24.01 24.00
C LEU A 81 9.14 22.51 24.24
N PRO A 82 8.89 22.01 25.47
CA PRO A 82 8.67 20.58 25.69
C PRO A 82 7.47 20.04 24.91
N ALA A 83 6.36 20.79 24.87
CA ALA A 83 5.16 20.42 24.13
C ALA A 83 5.41 20.40 22.61
N LEU A 84 6.09 21.42 22.08
CA LEU A 84 6.44 21.49 20.66
C LEU A 84 7.40 20.35 20.26
N LEU A 85 8.38 20.02 21.13
CA LEU A 85 9.29 18.89 20.90
C LEU A 85 8.56 17.55 20.92
N ALA A 86 7.59 17.38 21.82
CA ALA A 86 6.74 16.20 21.86
C ALA A 86 5.89 16.06 20.60
N GLU A 87 5.29 17.17 20.12
CA GLU A 87 4.51 17.19 18.87
C GLU A 87 5.39 16.87 17.66
N ILE A 88 6.59 17.45 17.55
CA ILE A 88 7.56 17.12 16.50
C ILE A 88 7.93 15.63 16.56
N GLY A 89 8.13 15.07 17.77
CA GLY A 89 8.38 13.65 17.97
C GLY A 89 7.24 12.77 17.47
N ALA A 90 5.99 13.12 17.79
CA ALA A 90 4.80 12.42 17.32
C ALA A 90 4.69 12.46 15.78
N LEU A 91 4.81 13.65 15.18
CA LEU A 91 4.76 13.84 13.73
C LEU A 91 5.87 13.05 13.01
N ARG A 92 7.07 12.98 13.59
CA ARG A 92 8.17 12.19 13.04
C ARG A 92 7.84 10.69 13.05
N ASN A 93 7.25 10.19 14.13
CA ASN A 93 6.86 8.78 14.23
C ASN A 93 5.73 8.43 13.26
N ASP A 94 4.73 9.31 13.13
CA ASP A 94 3.63 9.13 12.18
C ASP A 94 4.15 9.13 10.73
N LEU A 95 5.09 10.03 10.40
CA LEU A 95 5.71 10.05 9.08
C LEU A 95 6.50 8.76 8.81
N ALA A 96 7.23 8.25 9.80
CA ALA A 96 7.94 6.98 9.66
C ALA A 96 6.99 5.80 9.42
N ALA A 97 5.87 5.75 10.16
CA ALA A 97 4.84 4.73 9.95
C ALA A 97 4.21 4.83 8.55
N LYS A 98 3.84 6.05 8.12
CA LYS A 98 3.29 6.30 6.78
C LYS A 98 4.25 5.91 5.65
N ASN A 99 5.56 6.17 5.82
CA ASN A 99 6.57 5.77 4.84
C ASN A 99 6.66 4.24 4.76
N SER A 100 6.66 3.54 5.90
CA SER A 100 6.65 2.07 5.93
C SER A 100 5.40 1.49 5.25
N ASP A 101 4.22 2.04 5.52
CA ASP A 101 2.97 1.65 4.87
C ASP A 101 3.01 1.88 3.35
N PHE A 102 3.59 3.00 2.93
CA PHE A 102 3.76 3.34 1.52
C PHE A 102 4.69 2.35 0.82
N GLU A 103 5.84 2.02 1.41
CA GLU A 103 6.76 1.01 0.88
C GLU A 103 6.08 -0.36 0.75
N ALA A 104 5.31 -0.78 1.76
CA ALA A 104 4.54 -2.01 1.71
C ALA A 104 3.43 -1.99 0.64
N ALA A 105 2.83 -0.83 0.37
CA ALA A 105 1.88 -0.66 -0.73
C ALA A 105 2.57 -0.76 -2.10
N CYS A 106 3.75 -0.15 -2.27
CA CYS A 106 4.55 -0.27 -3.48
C CYS A 106 4.94 -1.72 -3.77
N ALA A 107 5.37 -2.48 -2.76
CA ALA A 107 5.70 -3.89 -2.92
C ALA A 107 4.49 -4.71 -3.42
N ARG A 108 3.32 -4.54 -2.78
CA ARG A 108 2.07 -5.20 -3.20
C ARG A 108 1.66 -4.84 -4.62
N LEU A 109 1.88 -3.60 -5.05
CA LEU A 109 1.58 -3.17 -6.41
C LEU A 109 2.52 -3.85 -7.42
N GLY A 110 3.81 -3.98 -7.10
CA GLY A 110 4.77 -4.75 -7.90
C GLY A 110 4.37 -6.22 -8.05
N ASP A 111 3.94 -6.86 -6.96
CA ASP A 111 3.43 -8.24 -7.01
C ASP A 111 2.18 -8.36 -7.91
N ALA A 112 1.25 -7.42 -7.78
CA ALA A 112 0.05 -7.39 -8.63
C ALA A 112 0.38 -7.18 -10.12
N GLU A 113 1.39 -6.39 -10.45
CA GLU A 113 1.87 -6.22 -11.82
C GLU A 113 2.50 -7.52 -12.37
N ASN A 114 3.27 -8.22 -11.56
CA ASN A 114 3.84 -9.52 -11.91
C ASN A 114 2.75 -10.56 -12.18
N ASP A 115 1.73 -10.62 -11.31
CA ASP A 115 0.58 -11.49 -11.49
C ASP A 115 -0.21 -11.14 -12.75
N ARG A 116 -0.43 -9.84 -13.02
CA ARG A 116 -1.06 -9.38 -14.25
C ARG A 116 -0.28 -9.81 -15.48
N ALA A 117 1.05 -9.70 -15.47
CA ALA A 117 1.91 -10.15 -16.56
C ALA A 117 1.83 -11.68 -16.75
N ARG A 118 1.80 -12.44 -15.66
CA ARG A 118 1.63 -13.90 -15.68
C ARG A 118 0.28 -14.29 -16.29
N LEU A 119 -0.82 -13.67 -15.85
CA LEU A 119 -2.16 -13.94 -16.37
C LEU A 119 -2.27 -13.60 -17.86
N ARG A 120 -1.66 -12.50 -18.32
CA ARG A 120 -1.60 -12.18 -19.76
C ARG A 120 -0.93 -13.28 -20.57
N ARG A 121 0.24 -13.76 -20.13
CA ARG A 121 0.93 -14.88 -20.79
C ARG A 121 0.06 -16.15 -20.84
N MET A 122 -0.68 -16.44 -19.77
CA MET A 122 -1.61 -17.57 -19.75
C MET A 122 -2.74 -17.41 -20.76
N VAL A 123 -3.36 -16.23 -20.83
CA VAL A 123 -4.43 -15.93 -21.80
C VAL A 123 -3.91 -16.06 -23.23
N ASP A 124 -2.74 -15.51 -23.53
CA ASP A 124 -2.13 -15.58 -24.85
C ASP A 124 -1.80 -17.03 -25.24
N HIS A 125 -1.28 -17.81 -24.29
CA HIS A 125 -1.06 -19.25 -24.49
C HIS A 125 -2.36 -20.00 -24.79
N GLN A 126 -3.44 -19.75 -24.03
CA GLN A 126 -4.74 -20.38 -24.28
C GLN A 126 -5.36 -19.94 -25.61
N ARG A 127 -5.18 -18.68 -26.01
CA ARG A 127 -5.61 -18.19 -27.33
C ARG A 127 -4.87 -18.90 -28.46
N GLY A 128 -3.55 -19.10 -28.31
CA GLY A 128 -2.75 -19.89 -29.25
C GLY A 128 -3.31 -21.31 -29.38
N ARG A 129 -3.51 -22.00 -28.24
CA ARG A 129 -4.11 -23.35 -28.24
C ARG A 129 -5.48 -23.42 -28.89
N ALA A 130 -6.34 -22.42 -28.64
CA ALA A 130 -7.66 -22.35 -29.26
C ALA A 130 -7.58 -22.13 -30.77
N ALA A 131 -6.63 -21.30 -31.23
CA ALA A 131 -6.38 -21.11 -32.66
C ALA A 131 -5.84 -22.39 -33.31
N ASP A 132 -4.92 -23.10 -32.65
CA ASP A 132 -4.39 -24.38 -33.12
C ASP A 132 -5.50 -25.44 -33.20
N PHE A 133 -6.34 -25.54 -32.16
CA PHE A 133 -7.48 -26.45 -32.15
C PHE A 133 -8.48 -26.11 -33.26
N LYS A 134 -8.80 -24.82 -33.46
CA LYS A 134 -9.65 -24.37 -34.57
C LYS A 134 -9.03 -24.70 -35.93
N ALA A 135 -7.72 -24.53 -36.08
CA ALA A 135 -7.02 -24.89 -37.30
C ALA A 135 -7.00 -26.41 -37.53
N ALA A 136 -6.91 -27.21 -36.46
CA ALA A 136 -6.99 -28.67 -36.54
C ALA A 136 -8.39 -29.13 -36.96
N LEU A 137 -9.45 -28.53 -36.40
CA LEU A 137 -10.83 -28.74 -36.86
C LEU A 137 -11.02 -28.31 -38.32
N GLY A 138 -10.42 -27.20 -38.74
CA GLY A 138 -10.43 -26.76 -40.14
C GLY A 138 -9.57 -27.63 -41.08
N ARG A 139 -8.67 -28.45 -40.54
CA ARG A 139 -7.85 -29.44 -41.27
C ARG A 139 -8.46 -30.84 -41.25
N GLU A 140 -9.62 -31.01 -40.63
CA GLU A 140 -10.42 -32.22 -40.79
C GLU A 140 -10.59 -32.40 -42.31
N PRO A 141 -10.02 -33.49 -42.88
CA PRO A 141 -9.71 -33.55 -44.30
C PRO A 141 -11.00 -33.35 -45.07
N ASP A 142 -11.02 -32.32 -45.93
CA ASP A 142 -12.13 -31.87 -46.76
C ASP A 142 -13.27 -32.90 -46.76
N ARG A 143 -14.16 -32.81 -45.76
CA ARG A 143 -15.22 -33.81 -45.60
C ARG A 143 -16.05 -33.87 -46.88
N ALA A 144 -16.22 -32.73 -47.53
CA ALA A 144 -16.85 -32.63 -48.84
C ALA A 144 -16.04 -33.37 -49.91
N GLY A 145 -14.72 -33.18 -49.97
CA GLY A 145 -13.82 -33.92 -50.85
C GLY A 145 -13.83 -35.45 -50.64
N LYS A 146 -13.77 -35.91 -49.39
CA LYS A 146 -13.87 -37.35 -49.06
C LYS A 146 -15.25 -37.93 -49.38
N LEU A 147 -16.32 -37.19 -49.12
CA LEU A 147 -17.68 -37.60 -49.51
C LEU A 147 -17.83 -37.63 -51.03
N ALA A 148 -17.17 -36.73 -51.75
CA ALA A 148 -17.13 -36.74 -53.21
C ALA A 148 -16.38 -37.97 -53.74
N GLU A 149 -15.22 -38.32 -53.17
CA GLU A 149 -14.48 -39.55 -53.51
C GLU A 149 -15.32 -40.82 -53.25
N ILE A 150 -15.96 -40.90 -52.08
CA ILE A 150 -16.86 -42.02 -51.73
C ILE A 150 -18.03 -42.10 -52.72
N ARG A 151 -18.61 -40.96 -53.11
CA ARG A 151 -19.70 -40.91 -54.08
C ARG A 151 -19.25 -41.42 -55.44
N VAL A 152 -18.05 -41.05 -55.91
CA VAL A 152 -17.49 -41.57 -57.17
C VAL A 152 -17.37 -43.08 -57.14
N LEU A 153 -16.73 -43.64 -56.10
CA LEU A 153 -16.56 -45.10 -55.96
C LEU A 153 -17.91 -45.83 -55.85
N ALA A 154 -18.86 -45.27 -55.10
CA ALA A 154 -20.18 -45.86 -54.95
C ALA A 154 -21.00 -45.83 -56.26
N THR A 155 -20.84 -44.77 -57.08
CA THR A 155 -21.42 -44.72 -58.43
C THR A 155 -20.79 -45.77 -59.34
N GLU A 156 -19.46 -45.92 -59.32
CA GLU A 156 -18.76 -46.95 -60.11
C GLU A 156 -19.29 -48.36 -59.77
N TRP A 157 -19.49 -48.68 -58.49
CA TRP A 157 -20.08 -49.95 -58.08
C TRP A 157 -21.56 -50.07 -58.48
N ALA A 158 -22.35 -49.02 -58.29
CA ALA A 158 -23.79 -49.04 -58.58
C ALA A 158 -24.13 -49.15 -60.09
N GLU A 159 -23.23 -48.68 -60.95
CA GLU A 159 -23.38 -48.65 -62.42
C GLU A 159 -22.58 -49.74 -63.14
N GLN A 160 -21.85 -50.58 -62.42
CA GLN A 160 -21.12 -51.71 -62.99
C GLN A 160 -22.06 -52.62 -63.82
N ALA A 161 -21.59 -53.03 -64.99
CA ALA A 161 -22.31 -54.01 -65.81
C ALA A 161 -22.32 -55.36 -65.08
N THR A 162 -23.51 -55.93 -64.91
CA THR A 162 -23.65 -57.26 -64.32
C THR A 162 -23.08 -58.33 -65.24
N ASP A 163 -22.28 -59.23 -64.68
CA ASP A 163 -21.89 -60.50 -65.27
C ASP A 163 -22.67 -61.68 -64.65
N TYR A 164 -23.68 -61.37 -63.83
CA TYR A 164 -24.56 -62.29 -63.10
C TYR A 164 -23.83 -63.20 -62.09
N ASP A 165 -22.67 -62.77 -61.58
CA ASP A 165 -22.09 -63.38 -60.38
C ASP A 165 -22.61 -62.73 -59.09
N GLU A 166 -22.60 -63.50 -58.00
CA GLU A 166 -23.17 -63.09 -56.71
C GLU A 166 -22.38 -61.91 -56.11
N ASP A 167 -21.08 -61.83 -56.40
CA ASP A 167 -20.19 -60.78 -55.89
C ASP A 167 -20.47 -59.42 -56.57
N THR A 168 -20.71 -59.40 -57.89
CA THR A 168 -21.05 -58.19 -58.65
C THR A 168 -22.43 -57.66 -58.30
N GLU A 169 -23.43 -58.55 -58.14
CA GLU A 169 -24.77 -58.13 -57.71
C GLU A 169 -24.75 -57.51 -56.31
N GLN A 170 -23.95 -58.06 -55.40
CA GLN A 170 -23.76 -57.51 -54.07
C GLN A 170 -23.06 -56.15 -54.10
N GLN A 171 -22.00 -55.99 -54.91
CA GLN A 171 -21.30 -54.70 -55.07
C GLN A 171 -22.22 -53.61 -55.62
N ILE A 172 -23.07 -53.93 -56.61
CA ILE A 172 -24.07 -52.98 -57.14
C ILE A 172 -25.07 -52.56 -56.07
N ALA A 173 -25.55 -53.51 -55.27
CA ALA A 173 -26.47 -53.22 -54.16
C ALA A 173 -25.82 -52.35 -53.08
N ASP A 174 -24.57 -52.64 -52.71
CA ASP A 174 -23.80 -51.89 -51.73
C ASP A 174 -23.50 -50.47 -52.21
N GLY A 175 -23.12 -50.29 -53.49
CA GLY A 175 -22.93 -48.97 -54.11
C GLY A 175 -24.19 -48.10 -54.00
N ARG A 176 -25.36 -48.65 -54.30
CA ARG A 176 -26.65 -47.93 -54.16
C ARG A 176 -26.98 -47.58 -52.72
N ALA A 177 -26.70 -48.50 -51.78
CA ALA A 177 -26.93 -48.25 -50.36
C ALA A 177 -26.04 -47.10 -49.84
N ILE A 178 -24.78 -47.07 -50.26
CA ILE A 178 -23.84 -46.01 -49.90
C ILE A 178 -24.28 -44.66 -50.49
N LEU A 179 -24.69 -44.61 -51.77
CA LEU A 179 -25.21 -43.39 -52.39
C LEU A 179 -26.44 -42.83 -51.62
N ALA A 180 -27.37 -43.69 -51.24
CA ALA A 180 -28.56 -43.28 -50.48
C ALA A 180 -28.23 -42.71 -49.08
N ILE A 181 -27.11 -43.12 -48.47
CA ILE A 181 -26.62 -42.56 -47.20
C ILE A 181 -25.99 -41.19 -47.45
N VAL A 182 -25.10 -41.08 -48.44
CA VAL A 182 -24.42 -39.83 -48.78
C VAL A 182 -25.41 -38.73 -49.19
N ASP A 183 -26.43 -39.05 -49.98
CA ASP A 183 -27.46 -38.10 -50.44
C ASP A 183 -28.36 -37.61 -49.29
N ARG A 184 -28.65 -38.48 -48.32
CA ARG A 184 -29.41 -38.14 -47.13
C ARG A 184 -28.67 -37.19 -46.21
N ASP A 185 -27.36 -37.35 -46.09
CA ASP A 185 -26.55 -36.46 -45.25
C ASP A 185 -26.31 -35.11 -45.94
N ALA A 186 -26.20 -35.07 -47.28
CA ALA A 186 -26.14 -33.81 -48.04
C ALA A 186 -27.43 -32.97 -47.94
N THR A 187 -28.60 -33.60 -47.75
CA THR A 187 -29.89 -32.90 -47.59
C THR A 187 -30.15 -32.40 -46.16
N ARG A 188 -29.36 -32.82 -45.17
CA ARG A 188 -29.48 -32.37 -43.77
C ARG A 188 -28.61 -31.16 -43.42
N GLU A 189 -27.69 -30.78 -44.30
CA GLU A 189 -26.77 -29.65 -44.11
C GLU A 189 -27.26 -28.33 -44.75
N ASN A 190 -28.36 -28.37 -45.50
CA ASN A 190 -29.10 -27.20 -46.01
C ASN A 190 -30.35 -26.92 -45.15
#